data_AF-A0A8J3QHK5-F1
#
_entry.id   AF-A0A8J3QHK5-F1
#
_cell.length_a   1.000
_cell.length_b   1.000
_cell.length_c   1.000
_cell.angle_alpha   90.00
_cell.angle_beta   90.00
_cell.angle_gamma   90.00
#
_symmetry.space_group_name_H-M   'P 1'
#
loop_
_entity.id
_entity.type
_entity.pdbx_description
1 polymer ?
#
loop_
_entity_poly.entity_id
_entity_poly.type
_entity_poly.pdbx_seq_one_letter_code
_entity_poly.pdbx_strand_id
1 'polypeptide(L)'
;MAAALFLVVAACGTHAPARSQDAASSVPGTVPASVSPGIAPACANGPVSNPATGGGDDLKVEILHQQGGGAGWNLALPASSAKNFPELAGTAQGTDAFGSFSRAFDDGGAFSYDGAVLELSLYNLRSSGLTIHDIRVVNKRVVCPPDGLLFLEGNEGGDFVNIAFHLDAAAPIAHEKTVSGEIKTEPYFGAHVIPVKAKDQITVEMDMSGVTFAYEFDLAVDYTVGGAKHTQLVRRRNGPFRVTTPLCPRPDARSRLSDSDVSRLKAQRYGLIRQRLGEVDAAGAYIYKNFTTAEFLKSCPTW
;
A
#
# COMPACT_ATOMS: atom_id res chain seq x y z
N MET A 1 -33.81 -19.04 -42.98
CA MET A 1 -33.38 -18.13 -44.06
C MET A 1 -31.87 -18.28 -44.20
N ALA A 2 -31.45 -18.81 -45.34
CA ALA A 2 -30.06 -18.99 -45.71
C ALA A 2 -29.51 -17.71 -46.34
N ALA A 3 -28.22 -17.43 -46.14
CA ALA A 3 -27.31 -17.00 -47.21
C ALA A 3 -25.89 -16.86 -46.63
N ALA A 4 -25.02 -17.76 -47.06
CA ALA A 4 -23.58 -17.55 -47.10
C ALA A 4 -23.24 -16.83 -48.41
N LEU A 5 -22.21 -15.97 -48.42
CA LEU A 5 -21.48 -15.64 -49.64
C LEU A 5 -20.00 -15.37 -49.33
N PHE A 6 -19.15 -16.08 -50.05
CA PHE A 6 -17.69 -15.97 -50.14
C PHE A 6 -17.29 -14.94 -51.22
N LEU A 7 -16.09 -14.34 -51.09
CA LEU A 7 -15.01 -14.14 -52.10
C LEU A 7 -14.09 -13.00 -51.59
N VAL A 8 -12.85 -13.24 -51.14
CA VAL A 8 -11.57 -13.43 -51.88
C VAL A 8 -11.17 -12.26 -52.77
N VAL A 9 -10.12 -11.51 -52.38
CA VAL A 9 -9.04 -11.06 -53.28
C VAL A 9 -7.71 -11.09 -52.51
N ALA A 10 -6.76 -11.87 -53.04
CA ALA A 10 -5.36 -11.87 -52.68
C ALA A 10 -4.61 -10.82 -53.52
N ALA A 11 -3.59 -10.18 -52.95
CA ALA A 11 -2.55 -9.53 -53.72
C ALA A 11 -1.17 -9.86 -53.12
N CYS A 12 -0.39 -10.62 -53.90
CA CYS A 12 1.03 -10.84 -53.72
C CYS A 12 1.82 -9.56 -54.01
N GLY A 13 2.88 -9.34 -53.23
CA GLY A 13 3.96 -8.40 -53.56
C GLY A 13 5.25 -8.87 -52.88
N THR A 14 6.09 -9.55 -53.64
CA THR A 14 7.42 -10.03 -53.24
C THR A 14 8.46 -8.92 -53.48
N HIS A 15 9.47 -8.80 -52.61
CA HIS A 15 10.92 -8.74 -52.92
C HIS A 15 11.74 -8.33 -51.67
N ALA A 16 12.76 -9.15 -51.36
CA ALA A 16 13.76 -8.98 -50.31
C ALA A 16 15.00 -8.21 -50.84
N PRO A 17 16.19 -8.25 -50.21
CA PRO A 17 16.61 -7.85 -48.86
C PRO A 17 17.72 -6.75 -48.91
N ALA A 18 18.01 -6.07 -47.80
CA ALA A 18 19.30 -5.38 -47.64
C ALA A 18 19.74 -5.30 -46.16
N ARG A 19 20.91 -5.91 -45.92
CA ARG A 19 21.75 -5.78 -44.72
C ARG A 19 22.21 -4.32 -44.56
N SER A 20 22.16 -3.79 -43.35
CA SER A 20 23.26 -2.99 -42.81
C SER A 20 23.43 -3.33 -41.33
N GLN A 21 24.59 -3.94 -41.05
CA GLN A 21 25.16 -3.98 -39.71
C GLN A 21 25.67 -2.57 -39.43
N ASP A 22 25.16 -1.92 -38.40
CA ASP A 22 25.86 -0.83 -37.74
C ASP A 22 26.00 -1.15 -36.26
N ALA A 23 27.24 -1.03 -35.82
CA ALA A 23 27.73 -1.42 -34.52
C ALA A 23 27.05 -0.61 -33.40
N ALA A 24 26.46 -1.32 -32.44
CA ALA A 24 26.08 -0.74 -31.16
C ALA A 24 27.37 -0.44 -30.37
N SER A 25 27.85 0.80 -30.49
CA SER A 25 28.83 1.36 -29.56
C SER A 25 28.24 1.37 -28.15
N SER A 26 28.71 0.46 -27.31
CA SER A 26 28.48 0.48 -25.86
C SER A 26 29.15 1.71 -25.27
N VAL A 27 28.37 2.76 -24.99
CA VAL A 27 28.81 3.89 -24.17
C VAL A 27 28.84 3.42 -22.71
N PRO A 28 29.98 3.50 -22.00
CA PRO A 28 30.02 3.26 -20.56
C PRO A 28 29.19 4.36 -19.89
N GLY A 29 28.07 3.98 -19.27
CA GLY A 29 27.28 4.89 -18.45
C GLY A 29 28.08 5.31 -17.24
N THR A 30 28.61 6.53 -17.27
CA THR A 30 29.21 7.19 -16.11
C THR A 30 28.14 7.37 -15.04
N VAL A 31 28.28 6.67 -13.92
CA VAL A 31 27.47 6.88 -12.71
C VAL A 31 27.64 8.36 -12.30
N PRO A 32 26.56 9.17 -12.26
CA PRO A 32 26.68 10.54 -11.80
C PRO A 32 27.15 10.56 -10.35
N ALA A 33 28.15 11.39 -10.09
CA ALA A 33 28.71 11.63 -8.77
C ALA A 33 27.61 11.96 -7.76
N SER A 34 27.73 11.35 -6.58
CA SER A 34 26.92 11.56 -5.39
C SER A 34 26.73 13.05 -5.10
N VAL A 35 25.54 13.57 -5.40
CA VAL A 35 25.10 14.88 -4.90
C VAL A 35 24.92 14.72 -3.39
N SER A 36 25.73 15.42 -2.59
CA SER A 36 25.53 15.50 -1.15
C SER A 36 24.10 15.98 -0.86
N PRO A 37 23.27 15.20 -0.15
CA PRO A 37 21.94 15.63 0.20
C PRO A 37 22.07 16.76 1.21
N GLY A 38 21.53 17.94 0.89
CA GLY A 38 21.18 18.92 1.91
C GLY A 38 20.31 18.19 2.93
N ILE A 39 20.75 18.16 4.19
CA ILE A 39 20.12 17.41 5.27
C ILE A 39 18.68 17.93 5.38
N ALA A 40 17.73 17.13 4.90
CA ALA A 40 16.33 17.36 5.21
C ALA A 40 16.22 17.45 6.75
N PRO A 41 15.46 18.41 7.32
CA PRO A 41 15.32 18.53 8.75
C PRO A 41 15.00 17.15 9.33
N ALA A 42 15.80 16.72 10.31
CA ALA A 42 15.65 15.42 10.94
C ALA A 42 14.20 15.28 11.36
N CYS A 43 13.47 14.38 10.70
CA CYS A 43 12.12 14.10 11.11
C CYS A 43 12.20 13.48 12.52
N ALA A 44 11.40 14.02 13.44
CA ALA A 44 11.27 13.47 14.78
C ALA A 44 9.96 12.67 14.85
N ASN A 45 10.02 11.49 15.44
CA ASN A 45 8.81 10.72 15.73
C ASN A 45 7.94 11.53 16.69
N GLY A 46 6.65 11.62 16.37
CA GLY A 46 5.67 12.26 17.24
C GLY A 46 5.34 11.40 18.47
N PRO A 47 4.67 12.00 19.48
CA PRO A 47 4.17 11.24 20.61
C PRO A 47 3.13 10.20 20.16
N VAL A 48 3.00 9.14 20.95
CA VAL A 48 1.93 8.16 20.78
C VAL A 48 0.59 8.77 21.21
N SER A 49 -0.42 8.70 20.33
CA SER A 49 -1.80 9.07 20.62
C SER A 49 -2.67 7.83 20.83
N ASN A 50 -3.73 8.00 21.62
CA ASN A 50 -4.73 6.97 21.94
C ASN A 50 -4.09 5.64 22.40
N PRO A 51 -3.30 5.65 23.50
CA PRO A 51 -2.63 4.45 23.95
C PRO A 51 -3.65 3.38 24.33
N ALA A 52 -3.40 2.14 23.91
CA ALA A 52 -4.25 1.02 24.27
C ALA A 52 -3.42 -0.25 24.49
N THR A 53 -3.88 -1.04 25.44
CA THR A 53 -3.40 -2.38 25.74
C THR A 53 -4.59 -3.34 25.64
N GLY A 54 -4.34 -4.59 25.24
CA GLY A 54 -5.36 -5.61 25.13
C GLY A 54 -4.72 -6.98 24.96
N GLY A 55 -5.53 -8.04 25.08
CA GLY A 55 -5.04 -9.42 25.07
C GLY A 55 -6.18 -10.43 25.28
N GLY A 56 -7.33 -10.20 24.67
CA GLY A 56 -8.43 -11.15 24.69
C GLY A 56 -8.04 -12.49 24.07
N ASP A 57 -8.50 -13.59 24.65
CA ASP A 57 -8.25 -14.95 24.15
C ASP A 57 -9.46 -15.53 23.42
N ASP A 58 -10.58 -14.79 23.36
CA ASP A 58 -11.82 -15.22 22.71
C ASP A 58 -11.79 -15.06 21.19
N LEU A 59 -11.03 -14.07 20.70
CA LEU A 59 -10.98 -13.69 19.30
C LEU A 59 -9.55 -13.87 18.79
N LYS A 60 -9.38 -14.79 17.83
CA LYS A 60 -8.14 -14.90 17.06
C LYS A 60 -8.23 -13.94 15.88
N VAL A 61 -7.22 -13.08 15.75
CA VAL A 61 -7.12 -12.14 14.61
C VAL A 61 -5.92 -12.53 13.76
N GLU A 62 -6.15 -12.74 12.47
CA GLU A 62 -5.10 -12.97 11.47
C GLU A 62 -5.10 -11.81 10.48
N ILE A 63 -3.92 -11.31 10.14
CA ILE A 63 -3.74 -10.33 9.06
C ILE A 63 -3.60 -11.14 7.79
N LEU A 64 -4.63 -11.12 6.93
CA LEU A 64 -4.62 -11.82 5.66
C LEU A 64 -3.76 -11.04 4.66
N HIS A 65 -4.04 -9.75 4.53
CA HIS A 65 -3.35 -8.87 3.58
C HIS A 65 -3.10 -7.47 4.15
N GLN A 66 -1.97 -6.89 3.74
CA GLN A 66 -1.72 -5.45 3.82
C GLN A 66 -1.21 -4.99 2.45
N GLN A 67 -1.91 -4.03 1.87
CA GLN A 67 -1.68 -3.46 0.55
C GLN A 67 -1.43 -1.95 0.65
N GLY A 68 -1.00 -1.31 -0.44
CA GLY A 68 -0.76 0.14 -0.52
C GLY A 68 -1.09 0.71 -1.90
N GLY A 69 -1.49 1.98 -1.96
CA GLY A 69 -1.95 2.65 -3.18
C GLY A 69 -3.40 2.32 -3.53
N GLY A 70 -4.23 2.17 -2.50
CA GLY A 70 -5.49 1.45 -2.59
C GLY A 70 -5.27 -0.07 -2.53
N ALA A 71 -6.04 -0.83 -3.32
CA ALA A 71 -5.90 -2.29 -3.48
C ALA A 71 -4.69 -2.69 -4.35
N GLY A 72 -3.57 -1.97 -4.20
CA GLY A 72 -2.33 -2.24 -4.92
C GLY A 72 -1.23 -2.78 -4.04
N TRP A 73 -0.10 -3.08 -4.66
CA TRP A 73 1.07 -3.61 -3.96
C TRP A 73 2.19 -2.56 -3.88
N ASN A 74 1.82 -1.30 -3.63
CA ASN A 74 2.80 -0.22 -3.46
C ASN A 74 3.36 -0.22 -2.05
N LEU A 75 4.69 -0.27 -1.93
CA LEU A 75 5.36 -0.20 -0.64
C LEU A 75 6.59 0.70 -0.68
N ALA A 76 7.02 1.09 0.51
CA ALA A 76 8.26 1.82 0.70
C ALA A 76 9.08 1.21 1.85
N LEU A 77 10.38 1.07 1.64
CA LEU A 77 11.34 0.44 2.55
C LEU A 77 12.37 1.45 3.06
N PRO A 78 12.71 1.43 4.36
CA PRO A 78 13.86 2.15 4.89
C PRO A 78 15.18 1.78 4.19
N ALA A 79 16.12 2.72 4.08
CA ALA A 79 17.42 2.45 3.46
C ALA A 79 18.18 1.29 4.12
N SER A 80 18.04 1.12 5.44
CA SER A 80 18.69 0.06 6.20
C SER A 80 18.23 -1.36 5.81
N SER A 81 16.99 -1.50 5.32
CA SER A 81 16.39 -2.79 4.99
C SER A 81 16.29 -3.06 3.49
N ALA A 82 16.28 -2.03 2.64
CA ALA A 82 16.11 -2.17 1.19
C ALA A 82 17.08 -3.19 0.55
N LYS A 83 18.33 -3.27 1.04
CA LYS A 83 19.34 -4.24 0.57
C LYS A 83 18.97 -5.71 0.79
N ASN A 84 18.05 -6.01 1.72
CA ASN A 84 17.59 -7.36 2.04
C ASN A 84 16.46 -7.84 1.10
N PHE A 85 15.99 -6.96 0.21
CA PHE A 85 14.92 -7.22 -0.76
C PHE A 85 15.41 -6.95 -2.20
N PRO A 86 16.48 -7.63 -2.66
CA PRO A 86 17.02 -7.44 -4.01
C PRO A 86 16.00 -7.70 -5.12
N GLU A 87 15.00 -8.53 -4.88
CA GLU A 87 13.88 -8.80 -5.77
C GLU A 87 13.04 -7.54 -6.05
N LEU A 88 12.80 -6.71 -5.03
CA LEU A 88 12.09 -5.44 -5.15
C LEU A 88 12.99 -4.37 -5.78
N ALA A 89 14.29 -4.41 -5.52
CA ALA A 89 15.27 -3.49 -6.14
C ALA A 89 15.62 -3.84 -7.60
N GLY A 90 15.25 -5.03 -8.08
CA GLY A 90 15.50 -5.48 -9.46
C GLY A 90 16.90 -6.06 -9.68
N THR A 91 17.57 -6.47 -8.60
CA THR A 91 18.91 -7.04 -8.63
C THR A 91 18.93 -8.57 -8.51
N ALA A 92 17.78 -9.20 -8.27
CA ALA A 92 17.60 -10.66 -8.30
C ALA A 92 16.79 -11.11 -9.53
N GLN A 93 17.13 -12.28 -10.09
CA GLN A 93 16.33 -12.92 -11.13
C GLN A 93 15.05 -13.50 -10.52
N GLY A 94 13.90 -12.95 -10.96
CA GLY A 94 12.54 -13.47 -10.83
C GLY A 94 12.27 -14.45 -9.69
N THR A 95 12.01 -13.93 -8.49
CA THR A 95 11.32 -14.68 -7.44
C THR A 95 9.91 -14.14 -7.29
N ASP A 96 8.98 -15.03 -6.93
CA ASP A 96 7.57 -14.74 -6.65
C ASP A 96 7.42 -13.49 -5.76
N ALA A 97 6.92 -12.40 -6.35
CA ALA A 97 6.85 -11.11 -5.70
C ALA A 97 5.94 -11.14 -4.45
N PHE A 98 4.92 -12.01 -4.44
CA PHE A 98 3.93 -12.11 -3.36
C PHE A 98 4.55 -12.49 -2.01
N GLY A 99 5.40 -13.52 -1.96
CA GLY A 99 6.11 -13.91 -0.73
C GLY A 99 7.04 -12.81 -0.22
N SER A 100 7.50 -11.94 -1.11
CA SER A 100 8.43 -10.85 -0.82
C SER A 100 7.73 -9.66 -0.16
N PHE A 101 6.44 -9.42 -0.47
CA PHE A 101 5.64 -8.35 0.15
C PHE A 101 5.43 -8.58 1.64
N SER A 102 4.89 -9.73 2.03
CA SER A 102 4.67 -10.07 3.45
C SER A 102 5.98 -10.00 4.25
N ARG A 103 7.08 -10.47 3.66
CA ARG A 103 8.41 -10.42 4.26
C ARG A 103 8.97 -9.01 4.36
N ALA A 104 8.76 -8.14 3.36
CA ALA A 104 9.14 -6.73 3.42
C ALA A 104 8.43 -6.01 4.58
N PHE A 105 7.21 -6.41 4.83
CA PHE A 105 6.35 -5.88 5.85
C PHE A 105 6.69 -6.38 7.26
N ASP A 106 6.86 -7.69 7.43
CA ASP A 106 7.18 -8.28 8.72
C ASP A 106 8.65 -8.06 9.06
N ASP A 107 9.59 -8.33 8.16
CA ASP A 107 11.02 -8.32 8.48
C ASP A 107 11.73 -7.04 7.99
N GLY A 108 11.20 -6.40 6.94
CA GLY A 108 11.82 -5.23 6.31
C GLY A 108 11.39 -3.88 6.87
N GLY A 109 10.38 -3.84 7.73
CA GLY A 109 9.81 -2.58 8.22
C GLY A 109 9.16 -1.74 7.12
N ALA A 110 8.64 -2.37 6.07
CA ALA A 110 7.99 -1.68 4.96
C ALA A 110 6.75 -0.89 5.43
N PHE A 111 6.51 0.21 4.74
CA PHE A 111 5.33 1.06 4.82
C PHE A 111 4.47 0.79 3.60
N SER A 112 3.16 0.65 3.76
CA SER A 112 2.27 0.76 2.60
C SER A 112 2.35 2.19 2.07
N TYR A 113 2.52 2.35 0.77
CA TYR A 113 2.65 3.67 0.15
C TYR A 113 1.31 4.15 -0.38
N ASP A 114 0.95 5.41 -0.15
CA ASP A 114 -0.35 6.00 -0.51
C ASP A 114 -1.54 5.34 0.21
N GLY A 115 -1.43 5.28 1.54
CA GLY A 115 -2.40 4.60 2.41
C GLY A 115 -2.19 3.09 2.46
N ALA A 116 -3.10 2.39 3.15
CA ALA A 116 -3.14 0.94 3.14
C ALA A 116 -4.55 0.39 3.03
N VAL A 117 -4.69 -0.76 2.39
CA VAL A 117 -5.85 -1.62 2.58
C VAL A 117 -5.42 -2.77 3.50
N LEU A 118 -6.13 -2.95 4.61
CA LEU A 118 -5.88 -4.00 5.58
C LEU A 118 -7.04 -4.99 5.57
N GLU A 119 -6.73 -6.27 5.40
CA GLU A 119 -7.71 -7.35 5.47
C GLU A 119 -7.42 -8.23 6.68
N LEU A 120 -8.39 -8.32 7.59
CA LEU A 120 -8.30 -9.11 8.81
C LEU A 120 -9.31 -10.25 8.80
N SER A 121 -8.86 -11.45 9.14
CA SER A 121 -9.74 -12.54 9.56
C SER A 121 -9.96 -12.50 11.06
N LEU A 122 -11.22 -12.51 11.48
CA LEU A 122 -11.62 -12.49 12.89
C LEU A 122 -12.33 -13.81 13.20
N TYR A 123 -11.63 -14.70 13.90
CA TYR A 123 -12.13 -16.03 14.25
C TYR A 123 -12.57 -16.10 15.71
N ASN A 124 -13.84 -16.41 15.94
CA ASN A 124 -14.39 -16.59 17.27
C ASN A 124 -14.03 -17.98 17.83
N LEU A 125 -13.15 -18.00 18.84
CA LEU A 125 -12.70 -19.22 19.49
C LEU A 125 -13.71 -19.79 20.50
N ARG A 126 -14.80 -19.08 20.82
CA ARG A 126 -15.79 -19.51 21.81
C ARG A 126 -16.95 -20.28 21.17
N SER A 127 -17.67 -21.02 22.01
CA SER A 127 -18.89 -21.75 21.64
C SER A 127 -20.15 -20.87 21.66
N SER A 128 -20.05 -19.65 22.20
CA SER A 128 -21.08 -18.62 22.11
C SER A 128 -20.73 -17.62 21.00
N GLY A 129 -21.75 -16.95 20.46
CA GLY A 129 -21.53 -15.81 19.56
C GLY A 129 -20.80 -14.66 20.24
N LEU A 130 -20.13 -13.85 19.43
CA LEU A 130 -19.40 -12.65 19.81
C LEU A 130 -19.93 -11.49 18.96
N THR A 131 -19.97 -10.28 19.53
CA THR A 131 -20.34 -9.06 18.81
C THR A 131 -19.21 -8.06 18.89
N ILE A 132 -18.69 -7.64 17.74
CA ILE A 132 -17.71 -6.55 17.64
C ILE A 132 -18.48 -5.23 17.62
N HIS A 133 -18.09 -4.34 18.51
CA HIS A 133 -18.72 -3.03 18.69
C HIS A 133 -17.85 -1.90 18.18
N ASP A 134 -16.54 -2.09 18.05
CA ASP A 134 -15.66 -1.07 17.49
C ASP A 134 -14.35 -1.69 16.97
N ILE A 135 -13.73 -1.04 15.99
CA ILE A 135 -12.36 -1.26 15.56
C ILE A 135 -11.68 0.11 15.53
N ARG A 136 -10.68 0.31 16.40
CA ARG A 136 -10.05 1.62 16.62
C ARG A 136 -8.60 1.62 16.22
N VAL A 137 -8.16 2.75 15.65
CA VAL A 137 -6.74 3.06 15.48
C VAL A 137 -6.17 3.52 16.82
N VAL A 138 -5.22 2.77 17.36
CA VAL A 138 -4.62 2.99 18.68
C VAL A 138 -3.09 3.00 18.60
N ASN A 139 -2.45 3.49 19.65
CA ASN A 139 -0.99 3.63 19.72
C ASN A 139 -0.39 4.35 18.48
N LYS A 140 -1.15 5.29 17.91
CA LYS A 140 -0.80 5.94 16.65
C LYS A 140 0.32 6.96 16.88
N ARG A 141 1.28 7.06 15.97
CA ARG A 141 2.27 8.14 15.97
C ARG A 141 2.66 8.55 14.57
N VAL A 142 3.00 9.83 14.41
CA VAL A 142 3.71 10.31 13.23
C VAL A 142 5.14 9.79 13.28
N VAL A 143 5.63 9.27 12.17
CA VAL A 143 7.01 8.81 12.03
C VAL A 143 7.63 9.37 10.77
N CYS A 144 8.92 9.13 10.61
CA CYS A 144 9.63 9.51 9.42
C CYS A 144 9.27 8.61 8.25
N PRO A 145 9.02 9.22 7.08
CA PRO A 145 8.82 8.41 5.90
C PRO A 145 10.11 7.65 5.58
N PRO A 146 10.00 6.43 5.02
CA PRO A 146 11.15 5.69 4.55
C PRO A 146 11.89 6.45 3.43
N ASP A 147 13.20 6.21 3.34
CA ASP A 147 14.14 6.91 2.45
C ASP A 147 14.92 5.95 1.52
N GLY A 148 14.67 4.65 1.60
CA GLY A 148 15.43 3.62 0.87
C GLY A 148 14.88 3.35 -0.52
N LEU A 149 13.86 2.49 -0.58
CA LEU A 149 13.25 2.03 -1.83
C LEU A 149 11.76 2.37 -1.83
N LEU A 150 11.27 2.93 -2.93
CA LEU A 150 9.85 2.98 -3.26
C LEU A 150 9.58 2.00 -4.39
N PHE A 151 8.75 0.98 -4.13
CA PHE A 151 8.35 -0.02 -5.10
C PHE A 151 6.87 0.19 -5.46
N LEU A 152 6.61 0.52 -6.72
CA LEU A 152 5.29 0.83 -7.25
C LEU A 152 4.84 -0.28 -8.19
N GLU A 153 4.22 -1.31 -7.63
CA GLU A 153 3.59 -2.38 -8.41
C GLU A 153 2.29 -1.90 -9.07
N GLY A 154 1.53 -1.05 -8.38
CA GLY A 154 0.19 -0.64 -8.79
C GLY A 154 -0.90 -1.61 -8.34
N ASN A 155 -2.11 -1.36 -8.83
CA ASN A 155 -3.33 -2.08 -8.45
C ASN A 155 -3.51 -3.33 -9.34
N GLU A 156 -3.91 -4.45 -8.75
CA GLU A 156 -4.21 -5.71 -9.46
C GLU A 156 -5.67 -6.16 -9.31
N GLY A 157 -6.52 -5.25 -8.83
CA GLY A 157 -7.87 -5.57 -8.36
C GLY A 157 -7.88 -5.84 -6.85
N GLY A 158 -9.08 -5.81 -6.28
CA GLY A 158 -9.33 -6.07 -4.87
C GLY A 158 -10.82 -6.11 -4.60
N ASP A 159 -11.18 -6.64 -3.43
CA ASP A 159 -12.56 -6.69 -2.96
C ASP A 159 -13.04 -5.31 -2.49
N PHE A 160 -14.33 -5.24 -2.17
CA PHE A 160 -14.94 -4.00 -1.71
C PHE A 160 -14.61 -3.73 -0.24
N VAL A 161 -13.80 -2.69 -0.03
CA VAL A 161 -13.55 -2.14 1.31
C VAL A 161 -14.82 -1.50 1.87
N ASN A 162 -15.25 -1.95 3.05
CA ASN A 162 -16.48 -1.46 3.69
C ASN A 162 -16.24 -0.41 4.77
N ILE A 163 -15.01 -0.30 5.29
CA ILE A 163 -14.66 0.60 6.40
C ILE A 163 -13.46 1.46 5.99
N ALA A 164 -13.52 2.76 6.26
CA ALA A 164 -12.43 3.69 6.00
C ALA A 164 -12.03 4.47 7.26
N PHE A 165 -10.74 4.75 7.38
CA PHE A 165 -10.13 5.58 8.42
C PHE A 165 -9.30 6.70 7.78
N HIS A 166 -9.36 7.87 8.40
CA HIS A 166 -8.50 9.01 8.08
C HIS A 166 -7.42 9.17 9.15
N LEU A 167 -6.21 8.73 8.85
CA LEU A 167 -5.07 8.70 9.77
C LEU A 167 -4.53 10.10 10.11
N ASP A 168 -4.85 11.11 9.31
CA ASP A 168 -4.49 12.51 9.60
C ASP A 168 -5.28 13.06 10.81
N ALA A 169 -6.47 12.52 11.10
CA ALA A 169 -7.27 12.92 12.27
C ALA A 169 -6.63 12.47 13.58
N ALA A 170 -6.57 13.32 14.63
CA ALA A 170 -5.89 12.99 15.90
C ALA A 170 -6.35 11.66 16.52
N ALA A 171 -7.66 11.38 16.46
CA ALA A 171 -8.27 10.10 16.78
C ALA A 171 -9.10 9.61 15.58
N PRO A 172 -8.54 8.75 14.71
CA PRO A 172 -9.26 8.23 13.56
C PRO A 172 -10.49 7.42 13.98
N ILE A 173 -11.62 7.68 13.34
CA ILE A 173 -12.89 6.98 13.55
C ILE A 173 -13.21 6.18 12.29
N ALA A 174 -13.81 5.01 12.47
CA ALA A 174 -14.27 4.16 11.37
C ALA A 174 -15.49 4.79 10.70
N HIS A 175 -15.45 4.96 9.38
CA HIS A 175 -16.57 5.40 8.56
C HIS A 175 -16.94 4.33 7.53
N GLU A 176 -18.21 4.28 7.11
CA GLU A 176 -18.61 3.41 6.01
C GLU A 176 -18.06 3.93 4.69
N LYS A 177 -17.48 3.02 3.89
CA LYS A 177 -17.13 3.28 2.50
C LYS A 177 -18.09 2.51 1.59
N THR A 178 -18.80 3.22 0.74
CA THR A 178 -19.79 2.63 -0.15
C THR A 178 -19.12 1.94 -1.35
N VAL A 179 -19.90 1.14 -2.08
CA VAL A 179 -19.46 0.47 -3.32
C VAL A 179 -18.98 1.45 -4.40
N SER A 180 -19.49 2.69 -4.41
CA SER A 180 -19.01 3.74 -5.32
C SER A 180 -17.71 4.41 -4.84
N GLY A 181 -17.19 4.03 -3.68
CA GLY A 181 -16.00 4.60 -3.05
C GLY A 181 -16.26 5.85 -2.21
N GLU A 182 -17.52 6.27 -2.04
CA GLU A 182 -17.90 7.39 -1.18
C GLU A 182 -17.73 7.03 0.29
N ILE A 183 -17.15 7.93 1.09
CA ILE A 183 -17.01 7.77 2.54
C ILE A 183 -18.14 8.54 3.22
N LYS A 184 -18.98 7.85 4.00
CA LYS A 184 -20.07 8.48 4.75
C LYS A 184 -19.54 9.28 5.93
N THR A 185 -20.25 10.34 6.29
CA THR A 185 -19.87 11.22 7.41
C THR A 185 -20.10 10.60 8.78
N GLU A 186 -21.12 9.73 8.91
CA GLU A 186 -21.45 9.10 10.18
C GLU A 186 -20.45 7.98 10.54
N PRO A 187 -20.11 7.80 11.83
CA PRO A 187 -19.30 6.68 12.28
C PRO A 187 -19.97 5.33 12.00
N TYR A 188 -19.21 4.37 11.46
CA TYR A 188 -19.70 3.02 11.16
C TYR A 188 -20.30 2.34 12.41
N PHE A 189 -19.54 2.27 13.49
CA PHE A 189 -19.97 1.61 14.72
C PHE A 189 -21.00 2.39 15.56
N GLY A 190 -21.42 3.58 15.11
CA GLY A 190 -22.53 4.30 15.73
C GLY A 190 -23.90 3.65 15.45
N ALA A 191 -24.04 2.98 14.31
CA ALA A 191 -25.27 2.32 13.88
C ALA A 191 -25.09 0.83 13.54
N HIS A 192 -23.84 0.36 13.44
CA HIS A 192 -23.50 -0.99 13.03
C HIS A 192 -22.76 -1.74 14.13
N VAL A 193 -22.98 -3.05 14.16
CA VAL A 193 -22.17 -4.01 14.91
C VAL A 193 -21.85 -5.17 14.00
N ILE A 194 -20.75 -5.88 14.26
CA ILE A 194 -20.36 -7.03 13.45
C ILE A 194 -20.52 -8.30 14.30
N PRO A 195 -21.57 -9.12 14.07
CA PRO A 195 -21.75 -10.37 14.77
C PRO A 195 -20.84 -11.46 14.19
N VAL A 196 -20.14 -12.18 15.06
CA VAL A 196 -19.33 -13.36 14.72
C VAL A 196 -19.96 -14.57 15.40
N LYS A 197 -20.45 -15.52 14.60
CA LYS A 197 -21.08 -16.73 15.13
C LYS A 197 -20.07 -17.57 15.92
N ALA A 198 -20.58 -18.46 16.76
CA ALA A 198 -19.74 -19.39 17.51
C ALA A 198 -18.90 -20.24 16.55
N LYS A 199 -17.59 -20.34 16.81
CA LYS A 199 -16.64 -21.13 16.01
C LYS A 199 -16.59 -20.74 14.53
N ASP A 200 -17.00 -19.53 14.19
CA ASP A 200 -17.04 -19.02 12.83
C ASP A 200 -15.99 -17.93 12.62
N GLN A 201 -15.68 -17.65 11.36
CA GLN A 201 -14.79 -16.57 10.95
C GLN A 201 -15.52 -15.56 10.08
N ILE A 202 -15.09 -14.31 10.17
CA ILE A 202 -15.46 -13.27 9.23
C ILE A 202 -14.21 -12.53 8.75
N THR A 203 -14.32 -11.89 7.60
CA THR A 203 -13.29 -11.00 7.08
C THR A 203 -13.75 -9.56 7.20
N VAL A 204 -12.85 -8.67 7.62
CA VAL A 204 -13.07 -7.23 7.65
C VAL A 204 -11.94 -6.57 6.87
N GLU A 205 -12.32 -5.77 5.87
CA GLU A 205 -11.39 -5.00 5.05
C GLU A 205 -11.52 -3.50 5.37
N MET A 206 -10.38 -2.84 5.54
CA MET A 206 -10.29 -1.45 6.00
C MET A 206 -9.34 -0.62 5.13
N ASP A 207 -9.79 0.56 4.71
CA ASP A 207 -8.98 1.56 4.00
C ASP A 207 -8.39 2.54 5.02
N MET A 208 -7.07 2.50 5.16
CA MET A 208 -6.28 3.31 6.07
C MET A 208 -5.62 4.45 5.29
N SER A 209 -6.35 5.55 5.13
CA SER A 209 -5.90 6.69 4.33
C SER A 209 -5.18 7.75 5.18
N GLY A 210 -4.02 8.21 4.73
CA GLY A 210 -3.32 9.37 5.31
C GLY A 210 -2.62 10.13 4.21
N VAL A 211 -2.75 11.46 4.18
CA VAL A 211 -2.16 12.31 3.13
C VAL A 211 -1.05 13.20 3.66
N THR A 212 -1.02 13.46 4.97
CA THR A 212 -0.08 14.42 5.55
C THR A 212 1.24 13.76 5.91
N PHE A 213 1.27 12.80 6.84
CA PHE A 213 2.52 12.22 7.35
C PHE A 213 2.63 10.70 7.13
N ALA A 214 3.82 10.15 7.36
CA ALA A 214 3.93 8.71 7.60
C ALA A 214 3.46 8.40 9.03
N TYR A 215 2.76 7.28 9.19
CA TYR A 215 2.17 6.86 10.45
C TYR A 215 2.57 5.45 10.81
N GLU A 216 2.77 5.22 12.09
CA GLU A 216 2.67 3.90 12.71
C GLU A 216 1.43 3.84 13.58
N PHE A 217 0.77 2.68 13.64
CA PHE A 217 -0.38 2.46 14.50
C PHE A 217 -0.63 0.97 14.74
N ASP A 218 -1.45 0.67 15.74
CA ASP A 218 -2.06 -0.63 15.94
C ASP A 218 -3.58 -0.52 15.75
N LEU A 219 -4.24 -1.67 15.72
CA LEU A 219 -5.70 -1.71 15.79
C LEU A 219 -6.15 -2.34 17.11
N ALA A 220 -7.24 -1.84 17.69
CA ALA A 220 -7.91 -2.47 18.82
C ALA A 220 -9.32 -2.88 18.38
N VAL A 221 -9.66 -4.16 18.56
CA VAL A 221 -11.01 -4.69 18.30
C VAL A 221 -11.73 -4.81 19.62
N ASP A 222 -12.77 -4.01 19.81
CA ASP A 222 -13.60 -4.02 21.02
C ASP A 222 -14.84 -4.88 20.78
N TYR A 223 -15.07 -5.87 21.65
CA TYR A 223 -16.13 -6.85 21.45
C TYR A 223 -16.80 -7.27 22.77
N THR A 224 -17.91 -8.00 22.66
CA THR A 224 -18.59 -8.63 23.80
C THR A 224 -18.83 -10.11 23.52
N VAL A 225 -18.58 -10.93 24.52
CA VAL A 225 -18.87 -12.37 24.50
C VAL A 225 -19.36 -12.78 25.89
N GLY A 226 -20.44 -13.57 25.97
CA GLY A 226 -21.03 -13.95 27.25
C GLY A 226 -21.46 -12.77 28.14
N GLY A 227 -21.72 -11.60 27.55
CA GLY A 227 -22.08 -10.37 28.28
C GLY A 227 -20.90 -9.57 28.85
N ALA A 228 -19.66 -10.07 28.75
CA ALA A 228 -18.45 -9.35 29.16
C ALA A 228 -17.82 -8.58 28.00
N LYS A 229 -17.28 -7.39 28.27
CA LYS A 229 -16.57 -6.56 27.29
C LYS A 229 -15.09 -6.87 27.28
N HIS A 230 -14.50 -6.96 26.09
CA HIS A 230 -13.09 -7.28 25.88
C HIS A 230 -12.51 -6.41 24.77
N THR A 231 -11.18 -6.29 24.77
CA THR A 231 -10.41 -5.61 23.72
C THR A 231 -9.27 -6.52 23.28
N GLN A 232 -9.20 -6.79 21.97
CA GLN A 232 -8.07 -7.47 21.34
C GLN A 232 -7.19 -6.47 20.62
N LEU A 233 -5.90 -6.42 21.00
CA LEU A 233 -4.91 -5.62 20.27
C LEU A 233 -4.42 -6.41 19.06
N VAL A 234 -4.39 -5.77 17.90
CA VAL A 234 -3.94 -6.33 16.63
C VAL A 234 -2.68 -5.60 16.20
N ARG A 235 -1.60 -6.38 16.07
CA ARG A 235 -0.28 -5.92 15.64
C ARG A 235 0.27 -6.85 14.59
N ARG A 236 1.17 -6.34 13.76
CA ARG A 236 1.99 -7.17 12.89
C ARG A 236 3.01 -7.94 13.73
N ARG A 237 3.55 -9.01 13.14
CA ARG A 237 4.47 -9.93 13.83
C ARG A 237 5.64 -9.20 14.51
N ASN A 238 6.22 -8.22 13.81
CA ASN A 238 7.40 -7.49 14.26
C ASN A 238 7.13 -5.98 14.48
N GLY A 239 5.89 -5.58 14.76
CA GLY A 239 5.60 -4.20 15.15
C GLY A 239 4.22 -3.65 14.75
N PRO A 240 4.07 -2.32 14.71
CA PRO A 240 2.84 -1.67 14.29
C PRO A 240 2.62 -1.80 12.78
N PHE A 241 1.40 -1.53 12.35
CA PHE A 241 1.11 -1.19 10.96
C PHE A 241 1.82 0.12 10.60
N ARG A 242 2.23 0.22 9.34
CA ARG A 242 2.98 1.38 8.84
C ARG A 242 2.43 1.84 7.50
N VAL A 243 2.17 3.12 7.37
CA VAL A 243 1.77 3.75 6.10
C VAL A 243 2.56 5.01 5.85
N THR A 244 2.88 5.28 4.59
CA THR A 244 3.51 6.52 4.16
C THR A 244 2.68 7.19 3.08
N THR A 245 2.82 8.51 3.02
CA THR A 245 2.08 9.35 2.08
C THR A 245 2.66 9.28 0.67
N PRO A 246 1.83 9.57 -0.35
CA PRO A 246 2.30 9.61 -1.72
C PRO A 246 3.22 10.80 -1.97
N LEU A 247 4.35 10.57 -2.63
CA LEU A 247 5.14 11.64 -3.26
C LEU A 247 4.37 12.35 -4.36
N CYS A 248 3.40 11.67 -4.97
CA CYS A 248 2.55 12.20 -6.01
C CYS A 248 1.09 11.95 -5.64
N PRO A 249 0.48 12.80 -4.80
CA PRO A 249 -0.89 12.63 -4.35
C PRO A 249 -1.86 12.77 -5.53
N ARG A 250 -2.93 11.99 -5.51
CA ARG A 250 -4.09 12.18 -6.40
C ARG A 250 -4.73 13.57 -6.17
N PRO A 251 -5.48 14.14 -7.15
CA PRO A 251 -6.03 15.49 -7.02
C PRO A 251 -6.87 15.73 -5.75
N ASP A 252 -7.66 14.73 -5.33
CA ASP A 252 -8.47 14.74 -4.12
C ASP A 252 -7.64 14.67 -2.81
N ALA A 253 -6.52 13.95 -2.84
CA ALA A 253 -5.56 13.96 -1.74
C ALA A 253 -4.81 15.29 -1.69
N ARG A 254 -4.43 15.83 -2.85
CA ARG A 254 -3.70 17.09 -2.99
C ARG A 254 -4.47 18.29 -2.43
N SER A 255 -5.79 18.35 -2.62
CA SER A 255 -6.63 19.45 -2.14
C SER A 255 -6.71 19.53 -0.62
N ARG A 256 -6.35 18.45 0.10
CA ARG A 256 -6.29 18.38 1.56
C ARG A 256 -4.93 18.81 2.15
N LEU A 257 -3.94 19.07 1.29
CA LEU A 257 -2.58 19.41 1.71
C LEU A 257 -2.36 20.92 1.74
N SER A 258 -1.74 21.41 2.81
CA SER A 258 -1.23 22.77 2.89
C SER A 258 0.05 22.95 2.05
N ASP A 259 0.45 24.19 1.77
CA ASP A 259 1.69 24.46 1.01
C ASP A 259 2.95 23.95 1.72
N SER A 260 2.95 23.94 3.05
CA SER A 260 4.06 23.38 3.84
C SER A 260 4.11 21.85 3.71
N ASP A 261 2.96 21.17 3.68
CA ASP A 261 2.89 19.73 3.42
C ASP A 261 3.40 19.38 2.04
N VAL A 262 2.98 20.14 1.03
CA VAL A 262 3.43 19.98 -0.35
C VAL A 262 4.94 20.16 -0.44
N SER A 263 5.49 21.20 0.18
CA SER A 263 6.93 21.46 0.21
C SER A 263 7.70 20.32 0.87
N ARG A 264 7.16 19.77 1.96
CA ARG A 264 7.75 18.61 2.66
C ARG A 264 7.71 17.35 1.80
N LEU A 265 6.59 17.03 1.15
CA LEU A 265 6.49 15.87 0.26
C LEU A 265 7.43 16.00 -0.94
N LYS A 266 7.51 17.18 -1.56
CA LYS A 266 8.46 17.49 -2.64
C LYS A 266 9.92 17.43 -2.17
N ALA A 267 10.21 17.54 -0.87
CA ALA A 267 11.55 17.42 -0.30
C ALA A 267 11.95 15.98 0.05
N GLN A 268 10.99 15.05 0.18
CA GLN A 268 11.27 13.64 0.48
C GLN A 268 12.08 13.00 -0.66
N ARG A 269 13.01 12.12 -0.30
CA ARG A 269 13.90 11.42 -1.24
C ARG A 269 13.89 9.93 -0.94
N TYR A 270 13.77 9.13 -1.99
CA TYR A 270 14.05 7.70 -1.96
C TYR A 270 15.37 7.45 -2.68
N GLY A 271 16.20 6.57 -2.13
CA GLY A 271 17.42 6.10 -2.80
C GLY A 271 17.15 5.45 -4.15
N LEU A 272 16.02 4.76 -4.30
CA LEU A 272 15.53 4.20 -5.55
C LEU A 272 14.00 4.25 -5.61
N ILE A 273 13.46 4.62 -6.77
CA ILE A 273 12.05 4.40 -7.10
C ILE A 273 12.02 3.40 -8.25
N ARG A 274 11.29 2.30 -8.10
CA ARG A 274 11.05 1.32 -9.15
C ARG A 274 9.56 1.16 -9.35
N GLN A 275 9.12 1.30 -10.60
CA GLN A 275 7.71 1.28 -10.95
C GLN A 275 7.45 0.28 -12.05
N ARG A 276 6.40 -0.51 -11.88
CA ARG A 276 5.83 -1.36 -12.92
C ARG A 276 5.18 -0.51 -13.99
N LEU A 277 5.51 -0.76 -15.25
CA LEU A 277 4.87 -0.16 -16.41
C LEU A 277 3.63 -0.98 -16.78
N GLY A 278 2.68 -0.38 -17.49
CA GLY A 278 1.53 -1.08 -18.06
C GLY A 278 1.86 -2.00 -19.24
N GLU A 279 3.11 -2.41 -19.37
CA GLU A 279 3.67 -3.16 -20.49
C GLU A 279 4.26 -4.49 -20.00
N VAL A 280 4.22 -5.49 -20.87
CA VAL A 280 4.87 -6.78 -20.67
C VAL A 280 5.88 -7.04 -21.78
N ASP A 281 6.96 -7.75 -21.48
CA ASP A 281 7.94 -8.14 -22.48
C ASP A 281 7.45 -9.31 -23.35
N ALA A 282 8.29 -9.76 -24.29
CA ALA A 282 7.97 -10.85 -25.20
C ALA A 282 7.70 -12.20 -24.49
N ALA A 283 8.15 -12.36 -23.25
CA ALA A 283 7.89 -13.53 -22.41
C ALA A 283 6.65 -13.35 -21.53
N GLY A 284 5.95 -12.22 -21.62
CA GLY A 284 4.79 -11.89 -20.80
C GLY A 284 5.15 -11.39 -19.39
N ALA A 285 6.42 -11.09 -19.12
CA ALA A 285 6.85 -10.57 -17.83
C ALA A 285 6.64 -9.06 -17.74
N TYR A 286 6.21 -8.57 -16.58
CA TYR A 286 6.03 -7.14 -16.34
C TYR A 286 7.34 -6.37 -16.49
N ILE A 287 7.27 -5.24 -17.18
CA ILE A 287 8.41 -4.34 -17.36
C ILE A 287 8.45 -3.34 -16.20
N TYR A 288 9.64 -3.11 -15.67
CA TYR A 288 9.88 -2.14 -14.61
C TYR A 288 10.83 -1.05 -15.07
N LYS A 289 10.58 0.17 -14.60
CA LYS A 289 11.47 1.31 -14.81
C LYS A 289 11.97 1.85 -13.47
N ASN A 290 13.26 2.15 -13.43
CA ASN A 290 13.89 2.82 -12.31
C ASN A 290 13.87 4.33 -12.54
N PHE A 291 13.60 5.07 -11.46
CA PHE A 291 13.57 6.52 -11.44
C PHE A 291 14.37 7.03 -10.24
N THR A 292 15.01 8.18 -10.44
CA THR A 292 15.36 9.06 -9.32
C THR A 292 14.10 9.73 -8.78
N THR A 293 14.13 10.19 -7.52
CA THR A 293 13.00 10.95 -6.97
C THR A 293 12.67 12.21 -7.78
N ALA A 294 13.70 12.89 -8.32
CA ALA A 294 13.51 14.09 -9.12
C ALA A 294 12.77 13.79 -10.44
N GLU A 295 13.08 12.68 -11.11
CA GLU A 295 12.38 12.26 -12.33
C GLU A 295 10.93 11.88 -12.03
N PHE A 296 10.69 11.11 -10.96
CA PHE A 296 9.35 10.71 -10.56
C PHE A 296 8.46 11.92 -10.22
N LEU A 297 8.99 12.90 -9.48
CA LEU A 297 8.24 14.12 -9.14
C LEU A 297 7.91 14.97 -10.38
N LYS A 298 8.78 14.99 -11.41
CA LYS A 298 8.49 15.69 -12.68
C LYS A 298 7.32 15.06 -13.45
N SER A 299 7.12 13.75 -13.30
CA SER A 299 5.98 13.05 -13.90
C SER A 299 4.69 13.17 -13.11
N CYS A 300 4.70 13.86 -11.97
CA CYS A 300 3.52 13.97 -11.13
C CYS A 300 2.52 15.01 -11.68
N PRO A 301 1.29 14.62 -12.04
CA PRO A 301 0.32 15.52 -12.64
C PRO A 301 -0.24 16.58 -11.67
N THR A 302 -0.04 16.41 -10.36
CA THR A 302 -0.60 17.30 -9.32
C THR A 302 0.39 18.33 -8.78
N TRP A 303 1.60 18.39 -9.35
CA TRP A 303 2.70 19.26 -8.90
C TRP A 303 2.99 20.47 -9.75
#